data_AF-A0A4R2ZRG0-F1
#
_entry.id   AF-A0A4R2ZRG0-F1
#
_cell.length_a   1.000
_cell.length_b   1.000
_cell.length_c   1.000
_cell.angle_alpha   90.00
_cell.angle_beta   90.00
_cell.angle_gamma   90.00
#
_symmetry.space_group_name_H-M   'P 1'
#
loop_
_entity.id
_entity.type
_entity.pdbx_description
1 polymer ?
#
loop_
_entity_poly.entity_id
_entity_poly.type
_entity_poly.pdbx_seq_one_letter_code
_entity_poly.pdbx_strand_id
1 'polypeptide(L)'
;MKNIIILLIAFLLTKTSSAQKAVVTVDKITCQEDLSGYYLEITLKKGNRIWIRKTKDYHMESLLDEGLTNQDRLEVISALKPYFTDYSRSCKKVSRYYINSFQIEYDNMPVPSSRNYNIAIDAMFAFNRLFCPSYLHHISTYPVLFNSKTLKEANNDPKLIKQMADRYLKLFQAKEKSASNKNPFMTRDDLNYLNQGAVKWWDMMIVEKGIREDI
;
A
#
# COMPACT_ATOMS: atom_id res chain seq x y z
N MET A 1 -32.81 22.43 32.12
CA MET A 1 -32.96 22.72 30.67
C MET A 1 -31.72 23.34 30.04
N LYS A 2 -31.13 24.42 30.60
CA LYS A 2 -29.93 25.09 30.05
C LYS A 2 -28.71 24.15 29.83
N ASN A 3 -28.43 23.27 30.79
CA ASN A 3 -27.32 22.30 30.70
C ASN A 3 -27.56 21.20 29.65
N ILE A 4 -28.82 20.83 29.41
CA ILE A 4 -29.19 19.84 28.38
C ILE A 4 -28.99 20.42 26.98
N ILE A 5 -29.34 21.71 26.79
CA ILE A 5 -29.15 22.43 25.53
C ILE A 5 -27.66 22.56 25.20
N ILE A 6 -26.81 22.87 26.18
CA ILE A 6 -25.35 22.99 25.98
C ILE A 6 -24.74 21.62 25.61
N LEU A 7 -25.16 20.53 26.27
CA LEU A 7 -24.74 19.17 25.93
C LEU A 7 -25.16 18.75 24.52
N LEU A 8 -26.39 19.09 24.11
CA LEU A 8 -26.89 18.84 22.76
C LEU A 8 -26.11 19.61 21.70
N ILE A 9 -25.77 20.87 21.96
CA ILE A 9 -24.96 21.70 21.05
C ILE A 9 -23.53 21.14 20.95
N ALA A 10 -22.91 20.74 22.06
CA ALA A 10 -21.60 20.10 22.05
C ALA A 10 -21.61 18.75 21.30
N PHE A 11 -22.69 17.97 21.44
CA PHE A 11 -22.86 16.71 20.71
C PHE A 11 -23.10 16.93 19.20
N LEU A 12 -23.83 17.98 18.82
CA LEU A 12 -24.04 18.35 17.42
C LEU A 12 -22.76 18.89 16.75
N LEU A 13 -21.94 19.66 17.49
CA LEU A 13 -20.66 20.19 17.00
C LEU A 13 -19.61 19.06 16.81
N THR A 14 -19.59 18.05 17.68
CA THR A 14 -18.70 16.88 17.51
C THR A 14 -19.13 15.98 16.35
N LYS A 15 -20.44 15.88 16.07
CA LYS A 15 -20.99 15.15 14.91
C LYS A 15 -20.67 15.83 13.58
N THR A 16 -20.75 17.16 13.50
CA THR A 16 -20.49 17.91 12.25
C THR A 16 -19.01 17.87 11.84
N SER A 17 -18.07 17.90 12.79
CA SER A 17 -16.65 17.71 12.47
C SER A 17 -16.33 16.29 11.98
N SER A 18 -17.14 15.29 12.38
CA SER A 18 -17.00 13.89 11.94
C SER A 18 -17.61 13.61 10.56
N ALA A 19 -18.39 14.55 10.00
CA ALA A 19 -19.08 14.41 8.71
C ALA A 19 -18.31 15.00 7.52
N GLN A 20 -17.14 15.61 7.74
CA GLN A 20 -16.35 16.16 6.64
C GLN A 20 -15.74 15.05 5.78
N LYS A 21 -15.99 15.12 4.47
CA LYS A 21 -15.40 14.23 3.47
C LYS A 21 -13.89 14.47 3.42
N ALA A 22 -13.10 13.40 3.38
CA ALA A 22 -11.67 13.53 3.13
C ALA A 22 -11.41 14.03 1.69
N VAL A 23 -10.44 14.92 1.56
CA VAL A 23 -9.85 15.31 0.27
C VAL A 23 -8.53 14.59 0.14
N VAL A 24 -8.37 13.83 -0.94
CA VAL A 24 -7.17 13.04 -1.21
C VAL A 24 -6.52 13.54 -2.50
N THR A 25 -5.21 13.77 -2.47
CA THR A 25 -4.39 13.98 -3.66
C THR A 25 -3.21 13.01 -3.66
N VAL A 26 -2.78 12.61 -4.86
CA VAL A 26 -1.56 11.85 -5.07
C VAL A 26 -0.78 12.52 -6.17
N ASP A 27 0.30 13.19 -5.78
CA ASP A 27 1.13 14.00 -6.67
C ASP A 27 2.43 13.25 -7.02
N LYS A 28 2.76 13.20 -8.30
CA LYS A 28 4.05 12.66 -8.76
C LYS A 28 5.10 13.75 -8.75
N ILE A 29 6.09 13.62 -7.87
CA ILE A 29 7.12 14.64 -7.62
C ILE A 29 8.46 14.16 -8.18
N THR A 30 9.15 15.03 -8.92
CA THR A 30 10.52 14.79 -9.38
C THR A 30 11.49 14.80 -8.20
N CYS A 31 12.49 13.92 -8.24
CA CYS A 31 13.48 13.81 -7.17
C CYS A 31 14.82 13.27 -7.67
N GLN A 32 15.86 13.62 -6.91
CA GLN A 32 17.22 13.14 -7.07
C GLN A 32 17.71 12.71 -5.68
N GLU A 33 17.28 11.51 -5.29
CA GLU A 33 17.60 10.89 -3.99
C GLU A 33 18.76 9.90 -4.19
N ASP A 34 18.47 8.60 -4.30
CA ASP A 34 19.46 7.61 -4.70
C ASP A 34 19.67 7.62 -6.23
N LEU A 35 18.62 7.98 -6.97
CA LEU A 35 18.56 8.02 -8.44
C LEU A 35 17.75 9.24 -8.89
N SER A 36 17.96 9.69 -10.13
CA SER A 36 17.03 10.62 -10.79
C SER A 36 15.74 9.89 -11.18
N GLY A 37 14.59 10.41 -10.76
CA GLY A 37 13.29 9.81 -11.03
C GLY A 37 12.15 10.54 -10.33
N TYR A 38 11.18 9.77 -9.85
CA TYR A 38 9.97 10.27 -9.22
C TYR A 38 9.66 9.57 -7.89
N TYR A 39 8.82 10.20 -7.07
CA TYR A 39 8.10 9.55 -5.98
C TYR A 39 6.65 10.04 -5.96
N LEU A 40 5.78 9.35 -5.22
CA LEU A 40 4.40 9.78 -5.02
C LEU A 40 4.23 10.41 -3.63
N GLU A 41 3.64 11.59 -3.59
CA GLU A 41 3.20 12.25 -2.36
C GLU A 41 1.69 12.07 -2.22
N ILE A 42 1.28 11.33 -1.20
CA ILE A 42 -0.11 11.05 -0.88
C ILE A 42 -0.51 12.00 0.23
N THR A 43 -1.44 12.91 -0.05
CA THR A 43 -1.96 13.86 0.91
C THR A 43 -3.44 13.58 1.15
N LEU A 44 -3.81 13.35 2.41
CA LEU A 44 -5.19 13.24 2.84
C LEU A 44 -5.49 14.37 3.82
N LYS A 45 -6.55 15.15 3.57
CA LYS A 45 -7.03 16.21 4.45
C LYS A 45 -8.46 15.93 4.90
N LYS A 46 -8.71 15.96 6.21
CA LYS A 46 -10.05 15.79 6.79
C LYS A 46 -10.17 16.64 8.06
N GLY A 47 -11.11 17.58 8.09
CA GLY A 47 -11.12 18.56 9.18
C GLY A 47 -9.85 19.40 9.17
N ASN A 48 -9.31 19.59 10.37
CA ASN A 48 -8.04 20.28 10.60
C ASN A 48 -6.83 19.35 10.56
N ARG A 49 -7.02 18.06 10.24
CA ARG A 49 -5.95 17.06 10.17
C ARG A 49 -5.49 16.86 8.73
N ILE A 50 -4.18 16.73 8.56
CA ILE A 50 -3.52 16.46 7.29
C ILE A 50 -2.56 15.29 7.51
N TRP A 51 -2.68 14.27 6.67
CA TRP A 51 -1.78 13.12 6.62
C TRP A 51 -1.01 13.22 5.30
N ILE A 52 0.31 13.29 5.39
CA ILE A 52 1.20 13.30 4.22
C ILE A 52 2.05 12.03 4.29
N ARG A 53 2.10 11.28 3.20
CA ARG A 53 2.92 10.07 3.05
C ARG A 53 3.71 10.18 1.75
N LYS A 54 5.02 10.00 1.82
CA LYS A 54 5.89 10.09 0.64
C LYS A 54 6.43 8.70 0.37
N THR A 55 6.21 8.16 -0.83
CA THR A 55 6.62 6.77 -1.13
C THR A 55 8.13 6.57 -1.07
N LYS A 56 8.90 7.65 -1.26
CA LYS A 56 10.35 7.68 -1.08
C LYS A 56 10.79 7.43 0.37
N ASP A 57 9.93 7.72 1.35
CA ASP A 57 10.17 7.34 2.72
C ASP A 57 9.72 5.89 2.90
N TYR A 58 10.66 4.99 3.11
CA TYR A 58 10.34 3.58 3.29
C TYR A 58 9.49 3.39 4.54
N HIS A 59 9.77 4.14 5.60
CA HIS A 59 9.14 4.05 6.91
C HIS A 59 7.88 4.92 7.05
N MET A 60 7.27 5.33 5.93
CA MET A 60 6.04 6.13 5.96
C MET A 60 4.97 5.44 6.83
N GLU A 61 4.34 6.22 7.70
CA GLU A 61 3.31 5.74 8.61
C GLU A 61 2.11 5.16 7.86
N SER A 62 1.42 4.20 8.49
CA SER A 62 0.18 3.65 7.94
C SER A 62 -0.96 4.70 7.90
N LEU A 63 -2.05 4.37 7.22
CA LEU A 63 -3.31 5.14 7.25
C LEU A 63 -4.41 4.38 8.01
N LEU A 64 -4.01 3.61 9.02
CA LEU A 64 -4.91 2.92 9.94
C LEU A 64 -5.29 3.76 11.17
N ASP A 65 -5.04 5.07 11.12
CA ASP A 65 -5.45 6.01 12.17
C ASP A 65 -6.94 5.96 12.47
N GLU A 66 -7.30 6.08 13.76
CA GLU A 66 -8.70 6.06 14.24
C GLU A 66 -9.58 7.17 13.64
N GLY A 67 -8.96 8.27 13.18
CA GLY A 67 -9.67 9.37 12.52
C GLY A 67 -10.09 9.09 11.07
N LEU A 68 -9.61 7.98 10.50
CA LEU A 68 -9.84 7.59 9.11
C LEU A 68 -10.81 6.40 9.03
N THR A 69 -11.80 6.53 8.16
CA THR A 69 -12.77 5.49 7.84
C THR A 69 -12.27 4.63 6.67
N ASN A 70 -12.91 3.48 6.44
CA ASN A 70 -12.62 2.67 5.24
C ASN A 70 -12.91 3.45 3.95
N GLN A 71 -13.93 4.33 3.95
CA GLN A 71 -14.18 5.19 2.80
C GLN A 71 -13.00 6.13 2.51
N ASP A 72 -12.44 6.76 3.54
CA ASP A 72 -11.28 7.66 3.37
C ASP A 72 -10.07 6.89 2.77
N ARG A 73 -9.88 5.64 3.20
CA ARG A 73 -8.84 4.74 2.68
C ARG A 73 -9.11 4.32 1.23
N LEU A 74 -10.38 4.07 0.85
CA LEU A 74 -10.75 3.80 -0.54
C LEU A 74 -10.45 5.00 -1.46
N GLU A 75 -10.69 6.23 -0.99
CA GLU A 75 -10.36 7.44 -1.76
C GLU A 75 -8.83 7.54 -2.02
N VAL A 76 -7.99 7.14 -1.05
CA VAL A 76 -6.53 7.03 -1.24
C VAL A 76 -6.16 6.05 -2.34
N ILE A 77 -6.77 4.87 -2.34
CA ILE A 77 -6.50 3.88 -3.39
C ILE A 77 -7.01 4.34 -4.76
N SER A 78 -8.18 4.98 -4.79
CA SER A 78 -8.72 5.57 -6.01
C SER A 78 -7.75 6.59 -6.62
N ALA A 79 -7.14 7.43 -5.78
CA ALA A 79 -6.15 8.40 -6.22
C ALA A 79 -4.78 7.77 -6.59
N LEU A 80 -4.42 6.63 -6.02
CA LEU A 80 -3.21 5.87 -6.38
C LEU A 80 -3.33 5.08 -7.69
N LYS A 81 -4.54 4.64 -8.03
CA LYS A 81 -4.82 3.75 -9.17
C LYS A 81 -4.20 4.19 -10.51
N PRO A 82 -4.21 5.48 -10.91
CA PRO A 82 -3.57 5.91 -12.15
C PRO A 82 -2.08 5.57 -12.26
N TYR A 83 -1.40 5.43 -11.12
CA TYR A 83 0.03 5.17 -11.06
C TYR A 83 0.39 3.69 -11.19
N PHE A 84 -0.58 2.76 -11.11
CA PHE A 84 -0.33 1.31 -11.27
C PHE A 84 0.13 0.90 -12.67
N THR A 85 0.06 1.82 -13.63
CA THR A 85 0.58 1.64 -14.99
C THR A 85 1.63 2.69 -15.37
N ASP A 86 2.15 3.45 -14.39
CA ASP A 86 3.22 4.41 -14.61
C ASP A 86 4.59 3.72 -14.49
N TYR A 87 5.22 3.45 -15.63
CA TYR A 87 6.53 2.79 -15.69
C TYR A 87 7.71 3.76 -15.58
N SER A 88 7.48 5.04 -15.26
CA SER A 88 8.57 5.97 -14.95
C SER A 88 9.35 5.52 -13.71
N ARG A 89 10.63 5.86 -13.67
CA ARG A 89 11.57 5.35 -12.66
C ARG A 89 11.30 5.97 -11.29
N SER A 90 11.30 5.16 -10.24
CA SER A 90 11.38 5.66 -8.86
C SER A 90 12.76 6.27 -8.59
N CYS A 91 12.82 7.37 -7.86
CA CYS A 91 14.10 7.93 -7.40
C CYS A 91 14.70 7.19 -6.20
N LYS A 92 13.96 6.25 -5.61
CA LYS A 92 14.49 5.36 -4.57
C LYS A 92 15.03 4.09 -5.18
N LYS A 93 16.20 3.68 -4.67
CA LYS A 93 16.77 2.37 -4.97
C LYS A 93 15.95 1.29 -4.29
N VAL A 94 16.01 0.08 -4.82
CA VAL A 94 15.50 -1.10 -4.11
C VAL A 94 16.24 -1.23 -2.78
N SER A 95 15.49 -1.26 -1.69
CA SER A 95 15.99 -1.53 -0.35
C SER A 95 14.98 -2.39 0.40
N ARG A 96 15.39 -2.94 1.54
CA ARG A 96 14.48 -3.64 2.44
C ARG A 96 13.79 -2.64 3.37
N TYR A 97 12.50 -2.84 3.62
CA TYR A 97 11.74 -2.18 4.68
C TYR A 97 11.91 -2.98 5.99
N TYR A 98 12.21 -2.32 7.11
CA TYR A 98 12.31 -3.02 8.40
C TYR A 98 11.50 -2.35 9.51
N ILE A 99 10.60 -3.11 10.10
CA ILE A 99 10.09 -2.95 11.47
C ILE A 99 10.22 -4.35 12.11
N ASN A 100 11.17 -4.49 13.03
CA ASN A 100 11.55 -5.71 13.77
C ASN A 100 12.29 -6.81 12.98
N SER A 101 13.57 -6.93 13.32
CA SER A 101 14.60 -7.75 12.71
C SER A 101 14.56 -9.21 13.17
N PHE A 102 13.67 -10.01 12.61
CA PHE A 102 13.87 -11.46 12.57
C PHE A 102 13.30 -11.98 11.25
N GLN A 103 14.15 -12.15 10.25
CA GLN A 103 13.84 -13.07 9.16
C GLN A 103 15.15 -13.51 8.50
N ILE A 104 15.65 -14.61 9.05
CA ILE A 104 16.08 -15.83 8.36
C ILE A 104 16.19 -15.65 6.85
N GLU A 105 17.42 -15.60 6.35
CA GLU A 105 17.68 -15.93 4.96
C GLU A 105 17.25 -17.38 4.76
N TYR A 106 16.14 -17.59 4.05
CA TYR A 106 15.70 -18.94 3.76
C TYR A 106 16.49 -19.50 2.58
N ASP A 107 17.01 -20.71 2.75
CA ASP A 107 17.72 -21.42 1.69
C ASP A 107 16.87 -21.47 0.40
N ASN A 108 17.51 -21.21 -0.73
CA ASN A 108 16.90 -21.21 -2.07
C ASN A 108 15.84 -20.12 -2.34
N MET A 109 15.76 -19.08 -1.51
CA MET A 109 15.03 -17.86 -1.87
C MET A 109 15.81 -17.05 -2.92
N PRO A 110 15.14 -16.51 -3.95
CA PRO A 110 15.81 -15.67 -4.92
C PRO A 110 16.25 -14.36 -4.26
N VAL A 111 17.50 -13.95 -4.46
CA VAL A 111 18.02 -12.70 -3.88
C VAL A 111 17.66 -11.52 -4.81
N PRO A 112 17.01 -10.45 -4.30
CA PRO A 112 16.79 -9.26 -5.10
C PRO A 112 18.10 -8.66 -5.61
N SER A 113 18.18 -8.44 -6.93
CA SER A 113 19.34 -7.91 -7.65
C SER A 113 19.07 -6.56 -8.31
N SER A 114 17.79 -6.23 -8.55
CA SER A 114 17.39 -4.96 -9.14
C SER A 114 17.85 -3.80 -8.25
N ARG A 115 18.51 -2.80 -8.84
CA ARG A 115 18.88 -1.56 -8.12
C ARG A 115 17.74 -0.54 -8.09
N ASN A 116 16.82 -0.62 -9.04
CA ASN A 116 15.73 0.34 -9.22
C ASN A 116 14.40 -0.37 -9.46
N TYR A 117 13.32 0.40 -9.39
CA TYR A 117 11.96 -0.01 -9.69
C TYR A 117 11.19 1.20 -10.24
N ASN A 118 9.99 0.99 -10.75
CA ASN A 118 9.17 2.03 -11.35
C ASN A 118 8.01 2.46 -10.44
N ILE A 119 7.32 3.52 -10.82
CA ILE A 119 6.21 4.11 -10.07
C ILE A 119 5.02 3.15 -9.94
N ALA A 120 4.78 2.25 -10.89
CA ALA A 120 3.78 1.19 -10.76
C ALA A 120 4.08 0.27 -9.58
N ILE A 121 5.33 -0.19 -9.45
CA ILE A 121 5.77 -0.98 -8.30
C ILE A 121 5.73 -0.13 -7.02
N ASP A 122 6.16 1.13 -7.08
CA ASP A 122 6.17 2.04 -5.93
C ASP A 122 4.76 2.27 -5.37
N ALA A 123 3.76 2.44 -6.25
CA ALA A 123 2.36 2.63 -5.89
C ALA A 123 1.74 1.37 -5.26
N MET A 124 1.99 0.19 -5.83
CA MET A 124 1.51 -1.07 -5.24
C MET A 124 2.24 -1.38 -3.91
N PHE A 125 3.52 -1.04 -3.80
CA PHE A 125 4.27 -1.19 -2.57
C PHE A 125 3.79 -0.20 -1.49
N ALA A 126 3.44 1.02 -1.89
CA ALA A 126 2.81 2.01 -1.02
C ALA A 126 1.48 1.51 -0.46
N PHE A 127 0.63 0.89 -1.31
CA PHE A 127 -0.59 0.23 -0.85
C PHE A 127 -0.31 -0.73 0.31
N ASN A 128 0.65 -1.65 0.14
CA ASN A 128 0.95 -2.65 1.17
C ASN A 128 1.38 -2.00 2.49
N ARG A 129 2.20 -0.96 2.42
CA ARG A 129 2.68 -0.23 3.60
C ARG A 129 1.57 0.54 4.33
N LEU A 130 0.70 1.22 3.57
CA LEU A 130 -0.36 2.06 4.15
C LEU A 130 -1.45 1.25 4.85
N PHE A 131 -1.72 0.04 4.35
CA PHE A 131 -2.91 -0.73 4.73
C PHE A 131 -2.62 -2.11 5.32
N CYS A 132 -1.38 -2.60 5.26
CA CYS A 132 -0.96 -3.86 5.84
C CYS A 132 0.33 -3.75 6.67
N PRO A 133 0.54 -2.71 7.50
CA PRO A 133 1.82 -2.46 8.16
C PRO A 133 2.30 -3.64 9.02
N SER A 134 1.40 -4.26 9.79
CA SER A 134 1.73 -5.40 10.66
C SER A 134 2.07 -6.68 9.90
N TYR A 135 1.61 -6.81 8.66
CA TYR A 135 1.79 -8.00 7.81
C TYR A 135 2.76 -7.74 6.65
N LEU A 136 3.43 -6.60 6.62
CA LEU A 136 4.24 -6.22 5.47
C LEU A 136 5.38 -7.22 5.20
N HIS A 137 5.95 -7.80 6.26
CA HIS A 137 6.95 -8.87 6.21
C HIS A 137 6.40 -10.24 5.74
N HIS A 138 5.09 -10.32 5.52
CA HIS A 138 4.44 -11.45 4.87
C HIS A 138 4.08 -11.18 3.40
N ILE A 139 4.12 -9.91 2.99
CA ILE A 139 3.63 -9.44 1.71
C ILE A 139 4.80 -8.96 0.86
N SER A 140 5.47 -7.88 1.27
CA SER A 140 6.48 -7.20 0.46
C SER A 140 7.41 -6.37 1.35
N THR A 141 8.55 -6.95 1.72
CA THR A 141 9.64 -6.31 2.44
C THR A 141 10.57 -5.58 1.47
N TYR A 142 10.59 -5.98 0.20
CA TYR A 142 11.23 -5.27 -0.91
C TYR A 142 10.18 -4.80 -1.93
N PRO A 143 10.41 -3.67 -2.62
CA PRO A 143 9.64 -3.30 -3.80
C PRO A 143 10.10 -4.12 -5.03
N VAL A 144 10.07 -5.45 -4.91
CA VAL A 144 10.54 -6.37 -5.94
C VAL A 144 9.52 -7.48 -6.17
N LEU A 145 9.18 -7.65 -7.44
CA LEU A 145 8.32 -8.70 -7.94
C LEU A 145 9.17 -9.80 -8.56
N PHE A 146 8.72 -11.04 -8.43
CA PHE A 146 9.31 -12.24 -9.01
C PHE A 146 8.29 -13.00 -9.83
N ASN A 147 8.75 -13.65 -10.89
CA ASN A 147 8.00 -14.73 -11.53
C ASN A 147 8.25 -16.02 -10.75
N SER A 148 7.21 -16.56 -10.12
CA SER A 148 7.29 -17.72 -9.24
C SER A 148 7.72 -19.01 -9.94
N LYS A 149 7.47 -19.11 -11.25
CA LYS A 149 7.85 -20.28 -12.05
C LYS A 149 9.33 -20.27 -12.44
N THR A 150 9.87 -19.09 -12.74
CA THR A 150 11.25 -18.95 -13.22
C THR A 150 12.23 -18.45 -12.16
N LEU A 151 11.71 -17.98 -11.03
CA LEU A 151 12.45 -17.32 -9.95
C LEU A 151 13.23 -16.07 -10.40
N LYS A 152 12.87 -15.50 -11.54
CA LYS A 152 13.49 -14.27 -12.06
C LYS A 152 12.70 -13.04 -11.62
N GLU A 153 13.41 -11.95 -11.37
CA GLU A 153 12.79 -10.66 -11.09
C GLU A 153 11.92 -10.19 -12.26
N ALA A 154 10.78 -9.60 -11.93
CA ALA A 154 9.81 -9.05 -12.85
C ALA A 154 9.86 -7.51 -12.92
N ASN A 155 10.75 -6.86 -12.16
CA ASN A 155 10.81 -5.39 -12.02
C ASN A 155 11.05 -4.61 -13.32
N ASN A 156 11.60 -5.28 -14.34
CA ASN A 156 11.87 -4.72 -15.66
C ASN A 156 10.95 -5.28 -16.76
N ASP A 157 9.95 -6.10 -16.42
CA ASP A 157 9.00 -6.67 -17.38
C ASP A 157 7.61 -6.02 -17.21
N PRO A 158 7.25 -5.05 -18.08
CA PRO A 158 5.96 -4.38 -18.00
C PRO A 158 4.76 -5.32 -18.06
N LYS A 159 4.85 -6.47 -18.76
CA LYS A 159 3.74 -7.43 -18.85
C LYS A 159 3.52 -8.12 -17.51
N LEU A 160 4.58 -8.52 -16.81
CA LEU A 160 4.48 -9.14 -15.50
C LEU A 160 4.05 -8.15 -14.41
N ILE A 161 4.56 -6.92 -14.47
CA ILE A 161 4.13 -5.85 -13.55
C ILE A 161 2.62 -5.58 -13.74
N LYS A 162 2.16 -5.50 -14.99
CA LYS A 162 0.73 -5.34 -15.29
C LYS A 162 -0.12 -6.47 -14.70
N GLN A 163 0.35 -7.72 -14.70
CA GLN A 163 -0.40 -8.83 -14.09
C GLN A 163 -0.61 -8.64 -12.59
N MET A 164 0.41 -8.16 -11.87
CA MET A 164 0.27 -7.82 -10.45
C MET A 164 -0.67 -6.63 -10.27
N ALA A 165 -0.49 -5.55 -11.05
CA ALA A 165 -1.36 -4.37 -11.01
C ALA A 165 -2.83 -4.72 -11.25
N ASP A 166 -3.14 -5.55 -12.25
CA ASP A 166 -4.51 -5.98 -12.55
C ASP A 166 -5.15 -6.73 -11.37
N ARG A 167 -4.38 -7.47 -10.56
CA ARG A 167 -4.90 -8.10 -9.32
C ARG A 167 -5.24 -7.06 -8.26
N TYR A 168 -4.35 -6.10 -8.00
CA TYR A 168 -4.66 -5.00 -7.08
C TYR A 168 -5.92 -4.23 -7.51
N LEU A 169 -6.06 -3.93 -8.81
CA LEU A 169 -7.22 -3.24 -9.35
C LEU A 169 -8.52 -4.05 -9.16
N LYS A 170 -8.50 -5.35 -9.40
CA LYS A 170 -9.67 -6.23 -9.18
C LYS A 170 -10.05 -6.33 -7.72
N LEU A 171 -9.07 -6.48 -6.82
CA LEU A 171 -9.29 -6.47 -5.38
C LEU A 171 -9.96 -5.16 -4.96
N PHE A 172 -9.41 -4.03 -5.43
CA PHE A 172 -9.94 -2.71 -5.10
C PHE A 172 -11.38 -2.52 -5.61
N GLN A 173 -11.68 -2.92 -6.85
CA GLN A 173 -13.05 -2.88 -7.39
C GLN A 173 -14.04 -3.69 -6.55
N ALA A 174 -13.61 -4.82 -5.97
CA ALA A 174 -14.45 -5.60 -5.06
C ALA A 174 -14.67 -4.87 -3.71
N LYS A 175 -13.66 -4.15 -3.22
CA LYS A 175 -13.73 -3.34 -2.01
C LYS A 175 -14.63 -2.11 -2.16
N GLU A 176 -14.57 -1.41 -3.30
CA GLU A 176 -15.47 -0.30 -3.61
C GLU A 176 -16.94 -0.73 -3.56
N LYS A 177 -17.26 -1.95 -4.02
CA LYS A 177 -18.62 -2.51 -4.04
C LYS A 177 -19.11 -3.02 -2.68
N SER A 178 -18.20 -3.36 -1.77
CA SER A 178 -18.50 -4.00 -0.49
C SER A 178 -18.37 -3.05 0.71
N ALA A 179 -18.22 -1.74 0.46
CA ALA A 179 -17.88 -0.71 1.43
C ALA A 179 -18.81 -0.69 2.67
N SER A 180 -18.44 -1.51 3.64
CA SER A 180 -18.95 -1.54 5.00
C SER A 180 -17.85 -1.00 5.91
N ASN A 181 -18.19 -0.03 6.76
CA ASN A 181 -17.27 0.56 7.73
C ASN A 181 -16.91 -0.40 8.89
N LYS A 182 -17.44 -1.64 8.91
CA LYS A 182 -17.29 -2.55 10.06
C LYS A 182 -16.13 -3.54 9.95
N ASN A 183 -15.57 -3.76 8.75
CA ASN A 183 -14.51 -4.75 8.54
C ASN A 183 -13.13 -4.08 8.49
N PRO A 184 -12.04 -4.80 8.84
CA PRO A 184 -10.69 -4.31 8.56
C PRO A 184 -10.55 -4.01 7.06
N PHE A 185 -9.81 -2.96 6.72
CA PHE A 185 -9.68 -2.51 5.33
C PHE A 185 -9.08 -3.61 4.44
N MET A 186 -8.06 -4.30 4.95
CA MET A 186 -7.44 -5.49 4.37
C MET A 186 -7.64 -6.70 5.29
N THR A 187 -8.06 -7.83 4.72
CA THR A 187 -8.22 -9.13 5.38
C THR A 187 -7.15 -10.10 4.90
N ARG A 188 -7.01 -11.23 5.61
CA ARG A 188 -6.14 -12.32 5.17
C ARG A 188 -6.54 -12.90 3.80
N ASP A 189 -7.84 -12.95 3.50
CA ASP A 189 -8.33 -13.41 2.19
C ASP A 189 -7.92 -12.47 1.06
N ASP A 190 -7.90 -11.16 1.30
CA ASP A 190 -7.41 -10.18 0.33
C ASP A 190 -5.91 -10.40 0.04
N LEU A 191 -5.13 -10.70 1.08
CA LEU A 191 -3.70 -10.99 0.94
C LEU A 191 -3.45 -12.29 0.17
N ASN A 192 -4.21 -13.34 0.51
CA ASN A 192 -4.18 -14.60 -0.23
C ASN A 192 -4.54 -14.40 -1.70
N TYR A 193 -5.52 -13.55 -1.99
CA TYR A 193 -5.88 -13.17 -3.36
C TYR A 193 -4.71 -12.49 -4.10
N LEU A 194 -4.01 -11.55 -3.45
CA LEU A 194 -2.85 -10.87 -4.05
C LEU A 194 -1.68 -11.84 -4.36
N ASN A 195 -1.56 -12.93 -3.60
CA ASN A 195 -0.56 -13.99 -3.81
C ASN A 195 -0.90 -14.99 -4.92
N GLN A 196 -2.05 -14.84 -5.58
CA GLN A 196 -2.44 -15.73 -6.67
C GLN A 196 -1.62 -15.45 -7.93
N GLY A 197 -1.47 -16.48 -8.77
CA GLY A 197 -0.82 -16.38 -10.08
C GLY A 197 0.71 -16.37 -10.01
N ALA A 198 1.34 -16.19 -11.18
CA ALA A 198 2.77 -16.42 -11.35
C ALA A 198 3.66 -15.24 -10.93
N VAL A 199 3.14 -14.02 -10.79
CA VAL A 199 3.95 -12.86 -10.37
C VAL A 199 3.70 -12.63 -8.89
N LYS A 200 4.72 -12.55 -8.06
CA LYS A 200 4.59 -12.44 -6.61
C LYS A 200 5.54 -11.38 -6.08
N TRP A 201 5.21 -10.76 -4.95
CA TRP A 201 6.19 -10.04 -4.16
C TRP A 201 7.24 -11.01 -3.60
N TRP A 202 8.41 -10.49 -3.22
CA TRP A 202 9.49 -11.32 -2.69
C TRP A 202 9.04 -12.20 -1.50
N ASP A 203 8.37 -11.66 -0.48
CA ASP A 203 7.96 -12.45 0.70
C ASP A 203 6.81 -13.42 0.40
N MET A 204 6.00 -13.11 -0.61
CA MET A 204 4.97 -14.03 -1.11
C MET A 204 5.57 -15.30 -1.76
N MET A 205 6.83 -15.24 -2.22
CA MET A 205 7.54 -16.42 -2.72
C MET A 205 7.84 -17.45 -1.62
N ILE A 206 7.89 -17.03 -0.35
CA ILE A 206 8.11 -17.93 0.80
C ILE A 206 6.98 -18.97 0.88
N VAL A 207 5.73 -18.53 0.64
CA VAL A 207 4.56 -19.40 0.59
C VAL A 207 4.62 -20.35 -0.60
N GLU A 208 4.98 -19.85 -1.78
CA GLU A 208 5.13 -20.68 -2.99
C GLU A 208 6.16 -21.80 -2.80
N LYS A 209 7.22 -21.51 -2.05
CA LYS A 209 8.30 -22.45 -1.74
C LYS A 209 7.94 -23.45 -0.63
N GLY A 210 6.76 -23.34 -0.03
CA GLY A 210 6.33 -24.19 1.09
C GLY A 210 7.10 -23.93 2.38
N ILE A 211 7.81 -22.81 2.47
CA ILE A 211 8.57 -22.41 3.67
C ILE A 211 7.60 -21.88 4.75
N ARG A 212 6.48 -21.30 4.32
CA ARG A 212 5.38 -20.85 5.17
C ARG A 212 4.06 -21.36 4.58
N GLU A 213 3.14 -21.78 5.44
CA GLU A 213 1.86 -22.37 5.01
C GLU A 213 0.90 -21.34 4.40
N ASP A 214 0.94 -20.10 4.89
CA ASP A 214 0.00 -19.03 4.55
C ASP A 214 0.69 -17.66 4.47
N ILE A 215 -0.05 -16.60 4.11
CA ILE A 215 0.39 -15.22 4.34
C ILE A 215 0.05 -14.81 5.76
#